data_AF-A0A0G4MV90-F1
#
_entry.id   AF-A0A0G4MV90-F1
#
_cell.length_a   1.000
_cell.length_b   1.000
_cell.length_c   1.000
_cell.angle_alpha   90.00
_cell.angle_beta   90.00
_cell.angle_gamma   90.00
#
_symmetry.space_group_name_H-M   'P 1'
#
loop_
_entity.id
_entity.type
_entity.pdbx_description
1 polymer ?
#
loop_
_entity_poly.entity_id
_entity_poly.type
_entity_poly.pdbx_seq_one_letter_code
_entity_poly.pdbx_strand_id
1 'polypeptide(L)'
;PYRLSSVDFALSIAVLHHLSTPSRRRAAVRAILDTLVPANGKALLFVWALEQRNSRRGWDASAPQDQLVPWVTKANQPKRDAAVEPAAEEK
;
A
#
# COMPACT_ATOMS: atom_id res chain seq x y z
N PRO A 1 -9.46 -14.46 -12.20
CA PRO A 1 -8.77 -15.31 -11.20
C PRO A 1 -7.60 -16.05 -11.86
N TYR A 2 -6.47 -16.20 -11.18
CA TYR A 2 -5.35 -17.02 -11.68
C TYR A 2 -5.68 -18.51 -11.55
N ARG A 3 -5.05 -19.33 -12.39
CA ARG A 3 -5.20 -20.78 -12.30
C ARG A 3 -4.56 -21.28 -11.00
N LEU A 4 -5.10 -22.38 -10.49
CA LEU A 4 -4.52 -23.07 -9.34
C LEU A 4 -3.16 -23.67 -9.73
N SER A 5 -2.22 -23.68 -8.79
CA SER A 5 -0.93 -24.36 -8.93
C SER A 5 -0.17 -24.02 -10.21
N SER A 6 -0.20 -22.76 -10.64
CA SER A 6 0.29 -22.34 -11.96
C SER A 6 1.46 -21.35 -11.93
N VAL A 7 1.92 -20.91 -10.76
CA VAL A 7 3.04 -19.97 -10.64
C VAL A 7 4.10 -20.48 -9.66
N ASP A 8 5.36 -20.25 -9.99
CA ASP A 8 6.50 -20.56 -9.11
C ASP A 8 6.66 -19.53 -7.99
N PHE A 9 6.28 -18.27 -8.26
CA PHE A 9 6.33 -17.21 -7.26
C PHE A 9 5.19 -16.20 -7.39
N ALA A 10 4.81 -15.60 -6.26
CA ALA A 10 3.83 -14.52 -6.18
C ALA A 10 4.32 -13.37 -5.29
N LEU A 11 4.04 -12.13 -5.69
CA LEU A 11 4.34 -10.93 -4.92
C LEU A 11 3.03 -10.19 -4.61
N SER A 12 2.80 -9.88 -3.34
CA SER A 12 1.71 -9.01 -2.90
C SER A 12 2.28 -7.89 -2.04
N ILE A 13 2.51 -6.73 -2.67
CA ILE A 13 3.23 -5.61 -2.07
C ILE A 13 2.27 -4.47 -1.78
N ALA A 14 2.09 -4.17 -0.50
CA ALA A 14 1.22 -3.12 0.01
C ALA A 14 -0.25 -3.23 -0.44
N VAL A 15 -0.75 -4.45 -0.68
CA VAL A 15 -2.15 -4.66 -1.13
C VAL A 15 -3.06 -5.15 0.00
N LEU A 16 -2.65 -6.20 0.70
CA LEU A 16 -3.54 -6.94 1.62
C LEU A 16 -4.07 -6.09 2.78
N HIS A 17 -3.32 -5.08 3.23
CA HIS A 17 -3.73 -4.20 4.32
C HIS A 17 -4.87 -3.22 3.93
N HIS A 18 -5.22 -3.10 2.65
CA HIS A 18 -6.41 -2.35 2.22
C HIS A 18 -7.73 -3.10 2.46
N LEU A 19 -7.68 -4.41 2.79
CA LEU A 19 -8.87 -5.21 3.05
C LEU A 19 -9.33 -5.02 4.51
N SER A 20 -10.49 -4.39 4.66
CA SER A 20 -11.03 -3.93 5.96
C SER A 20 -11.44 -5.05 6.92
N THR A 21 -11.60 -6.29 6.46
CA THR A 21 -12.02 -7.40 7.34
C THR A 21 -10.97 -8.50 7.39
N PRO A 22 -10.75 -9.13 8.58
CA PRO A 22 -9.85 -10.26 8.71
C PRO A 22 -10.20 -11.42 7.77
N SER A 23 -11.50 -11.68 7.57
CA SER A 23 -11.97 -12.74 6.67
C SER A 23 -11.57 -12.49 5.22
N ARG A 24 -11.67 -11.25 4.73
CA ARG A 24 -11.20 -10.89 3.38
C ARG A 24 -9.68 -10.97 3.26
N ARG A 25 -8.93 -10.56 4.29
CA ARG A 25 -7.45 -10.73 4.33
C ARG A 25 -7.05 -12.19 4.22
N ARG A 26 -7.65 -13.08 5.02
CA ARG A 26 -7.39 -14.53 4.96
C ARG A 26 -7.76 -15.14 3.62
N ALA A 27 -8.92 -14.78 3.06
CA ALA A 27 -9.34 -15.25 1.75
C ALA A 27 -8.38 -14.80 0.63
N ALA A 28 -7.87 -13.57 0.69
CA ALA A 28 -6.89 -13.07 -0.27
C ALA A 28 -5.52 -13.77 -0.14
N VAL A 29 -5.05 -14.01 1.09
CA VAL A 29 -3.84 -14.83 1.32
C VAL A 29 -4.04 -16.23 0.76
N ARG A 30 -5.19 -16.86 1.03
CA ARG A 30 -5.51 -18.19 0.49
C ARG A 30 -5.50 -18.19 -1.04
N ALA A 31 -6.15 -17.21 -1.66
CA ALA A 31 -6.18 -17.08 -3.11
C ALA A 31 -4.77 -16.93 -3.72
N ILE A 32 -3.84 -16.24 -3.05
CA ILE A 32 -2.44 -16.17 -3.49
C ILE A 32 -1.77 -17.53 -3.37
N LEU A 33 -1.89 -18.19 -2.21
CA LEU A 33 -1.28 -19.51 -1.97
C LEU A 33 -1.81 -20.57 -2.94
N ASP A 34 -3.10 -20.51 -3.30
CA ASP A 34 -3.73 -21.43 -4.24
C ASP A 34 -3.15 -21.34 -5.67
N THR A 35 -2.52 -20.22 -6.02
CA THR A 35 -1.82 -20.09 -7.32
C THR A 35 -0.46 -20.76 -7.33
N LEU A 36 0.15 -20.98 -6.16
CA LEU A 36 1.51 -21.48 -6.04
C LEU A 36 1.61 -22.97 -6.35
N VAL A 37 2.69 -23.39 -7.00
CA VAL A 37 2.98 -24.82 -7.18
C VAL A 37 3.19 -25.53 -5.81
N PRO A 38 2.61 -26.72 -5.55
CA PRO A 38 2.46 -27.29 -4.20
C PRO A 38 3.74 -27.62 -3.39
N ALA A 39 4.92 -27.64 -4.01
CA ALA A 39 6.16 -28.04 -3.35
C ALA A 39 7.20 -26.91 -3.25
N ASN A 40 7.36 -26.13 -4.31
CA ASN A 40 8.44 -25.14 -4.42
C ASN A 40 7.93 -23.71 -4.62
N GLY A 41 6.60 -23.50 -4.65
CA GLY A 41 6.02 -22.20 -4.87
C GLY A 41 6.28 -21.27 -3.69
N LYS A 42 6.67 -20.02 -3.96
CA LYS A 42 6.98 -19.04 -2.92
C LYS A 42 6.14 -17.78 -3.07
N ALA A 43 5.69 -17.21 -1.95
CA ALA A 43 5.06 -15.89 -1.96
C ALA A 43 5.78 -14.93 -1.03
N LEU A 44 5.94 -13.68 -1.49
CA LEU A 44 6.29 -12.54 -0.64
C LEU A 44 5.03 -11.70 -0.42
N LEU A 45 4.62 -11.59 0.83
CA LEU A 45 3.55 -10.71 1.27
C LEU A 45 4.17 -9.57 2.05
N PHE A 46 4.09 -8.35 1.52
CA PHE A 46 4.63 -7.16 2.17
C PHE A 46 3.49 -6.22 2.56
N VAL A 47 3.31 -6.02 3.86
CA VAL A 47 2.21 -5.24 4.42
C VAL A 47 2.75 -4.22 5.43
N TRP A 48 1.94 -3.24 5.78
CA TRP A 48 2.28 -2.34 6.87
C TRP A 48 2.29 -3.08 8.20
N ALA A 49 3.22 -2.67 9.05
CA ALA A 49 3.29 -3.08 10.44
C ALA A 49 2.83 -1.92 11.32
N LEU A 50 2.14 -2.26 12.42
CA LEU A 50 1.72 -1.28 13.42
C LEU A 50 2.91 -0.85 14.29
N GLU A 51 3.82 -1.79 14.55
CA GLU A 51 4.98 -1.67 15.43
C GLU A 51 6.15 -0.88 14.81
N GLN A 52 5.84 0.08 13.93
CA GLN A 52 6.82 0.91 13.26
C GLN A 52 6.97 2.26 13.98
N ARG A 53 7.63 2.25 15.15
CA ARG A 53 7.80 3.44 16.02
C ARG A 53 8.38 4.68 15.31
N ASN A 54 9.23 4.48 14.30
CA ASN A 54 9.83 5.57 13.51
C ASN A 54 9.06 5.87 12.21
N SER A 55 7.81 5.42 12.10
CA SER A 55 6.95 5.71 10.96
C SER A 55 6.65 7.22 10.91
N ARG A 56 6.69 7.81 9.72
CA ARG A 56 6.22 9.19 9.48
C ARG A 56 4.77 9.41 9.91
N ARG A 57 4.00 8.34 10.10
CA ARG A 57 2.59 8.37 10.50
C ARG A 57 2.40 8.35 12.03
N GLY A 58 3.46 8.11 12.80
CA GLY A 58 3.41 8.09 14.26
C GLY A 58 2.64 6.89 14.84
N TRP A 59 2.54 5.78 14.12
CA TRP A 59 1.92 4.56 14.63
C TRP A 59 2.91 3.76 15.48
N ASP A 60 2.41 3.23 16.61
CA ASP A 60 3.11 2.27 17.43
C ASP A 60 2.18 1.11 17.82
N ALA A 61 2.72 0.12 18.54
CA ALA A 61 2.02 -1.09 18.95
C ALA A 61 0.74 -0.84 19.78
N SER A 62 0.55 0.35 20.34
CA SER A 62 -0.64 0.74 21.10
C SER A 62 -1.75 1.35 20.24
N ALA A 63 -1.47 1.69 18.98
CA ALA A 63 -2.47 2.26 18.09
C ALA A 63 -3.49 1.21 17.61
N PRO A 64 -4.75 1.61 17.30
CA PRO A 64 -5.71 0.70 16.67
C PRO A 64 -5.17 0.11 15.35
N GLN A 65 -5.48 -1.15 15.06
CA GLN A 65 -5.01 -1.81 13.83
C GLN A 65 -5.67 -1.29 12.55
N ASP A 66 -6.91 -0.80 12.65
CA ASP A 66 -7.63 -0.20 11.53
C ASP A 66 -7.51 1.33 11.62
N GLN A 67 -6.86 1.94 10.61
CA GLN A 67 -6.50 3.36 10.59
C GLN A 67 -6.96 4.03 9.30
N LEU A 68 -7.33 5.30 9.39
CA LEU A 68 -7.55 6.15 8.21
C LEU A 68 -6.22 6.75 7.75
N VAL A 69 -6.04 6.81 6.43
CA VAL A 69 -4.83 7.35 5.81
C VAL A 69 -5.21 8.40 4.77
N PRO A 70 -4.61 9.60 4.82
CA PRO A 70 -4.79 10.58 3.76
C PRO A 70 -4.36 10.00 2.40
N TRP A 71 -5.30 9.92 1.47
CA TRP A 71 -5.03 9.56 0.08
C TRP A 71 -5.15 10.81 -0.80
N VAL A 72 -4.04 11.23 -1.40
CA VAL A 72 -3.99 12.41 -2.25
C VAL A 72 -4.33 12.01 -3.68
N THR A 73 -5.40 12.59 -4.23
CA THR A 73 -5.76 12.47 -5.64
C THR A 73 -5.23 13.69 -6.41
N LYS A 74 -4.93 13.53 -7.71
CA LYS A 74 -4.42 14.63 -8.56
C LYS A 74 -5.38 15.83 -8.64
N ALA A 75 -6.68 15.62 -8.42
CA ALA A 75 -7.68 16.69 -8.38
C ALA A 75 -7.47 17.69 -7.22
N ASN A 76 -6.69 17.31 -6.20
CA ASN A 76 -6.41 18.12 -5.01
C ASN A 76 -5.02 18.76 -5.04
N GLN A 77 -4.36 18.83 -6.20
CA GLN A 77 -3.17 19.68 -6.33
C GLN A 77 -3.61 21.14 -6.45
N PRO A 78 -3.19 22.04 -5.54
CA PRO A 78 -3.36 23.46 -5.78
C PRO A 78 -2.69 23.79 -7.12
N LYS A 79 -3.43 24.46 -8.00
CA LYS A 79 -2.86 25.03 -9.23
C LYS A 79 -1.67 25.87 -8.78
N ARG A 80 -0.48 25.51 -9.24
CA ARG A 80 0.70 26.32 -9.02
C ARG A 80 0.48 27.55 -9.87
N ASP A 81 -0.11 28.59 -9.29
CA ASP A 81 -0.21 29.88 -9.97
C ASP A 81 1.19 30.25 -10.40
N ALA A 82 1.36 30.42 -11.71
CA ALA A 82 2.64 30.81 -12.30
C ALA A 82 3.07 32.07 -11.56
N ALA A 83 4.19 31.99 -10.86
CA ALA A 83 4.81 33.15 -10.26
C ALA A 83 5.07 34.13 -11.40
N VAL A 84 4.29 35.20 -11.44
CA VAL A 84 4.61 36.38 -12.23
C VAL A 84 5.82 36.98 -11.54
N GLU A 85 7.00 36.79 -12.12
CA GLU A 85 8.18 37.52 -11.69
C GLU A 85 7.93 39.02 -11.91
N PRO A 86 8.16 39.89 -10.92
CA PRO A 86 8.10 41.32 -11.15
C PRO A 86 9.25 41.72 -12.06
N ALA A 87 8.92 42.47 -13.11
CA ALA A 87 9.88 43.05 -14.04
C ALA A 87 10.93 43.85 -13.26
N ALA A 88 12.20 43.61 -13.59
CA ALA A 88 13.32 44.36 -13.05
C ALA A 88 13.14 45.86 -13.33
N GLU A 89 13.10 46.65 -12.27
CA GLU A 89 13.09 48.11 -12.33
C GLU A 89 14.55 48.58 -12.45
N GLU A 90 14.83 49.21 -13.58
CA GLU A 90 16.11 49.79 -13.97
C GLU A 90 16.44 51.02 -13.09
N LYS A 91 17.64 51.06 -12.51
CA LYS A 91 18.27 52.31 -12.06
C LYS A 91 19.78 52.23 -12.11
#